data_AF-A0AAU6AIQ6-F1
#
_entry.id   AF-A0AAU6AIQ6-F1
#
_cell.length_a   1.000
_cell.length_b   1.000
_cell.length_c   1.000
_cell.angle_alpha   90.00
_cell.angle_beta   90.00
_cell.angle_gamma   90.00
#
_symmetry.space_group_name_H-M   'P 1'
#
loop_
_entity.id
_entity.type
_entity.pdbx_description
1 polymer ?
#
loop_
_entity_poly.entity_id
_entity_poly.type
_entity_poly.pdbx_seq_one_letter_code
_entity_poly.pdbx_strand_id
1 'polypeptide(L)'
;MPTVVEINGQRVNKQIAFDKAKVFLYAYRHTFAQRHADAGVAPDVLKVLMDHRQLDTTQRYYRVGEKRRREAVDRVTAMQFDRHGKRVWRQAKNLLDDEHARRAVGEVQVPYGVCREPTNVAAGGHDCPVRFRCLGCSHFRTDVSYLPDLEAYLADLLRNRALNQGPMPA
;
A
#
# COMPACT_ATOMS: atom_id res chain seq x y z
N MET A 1 -24.75 26.12 10.54
CA MET A 1 -24.02 24.84 10.57
C MET A 1 -24.20 24.21 11.95
N PRO A 2 -24.36 22.89 12.07
CA PRO A 2 -24.33 22.23 13.38
C PRO A 2 -22.93 22.43 13.96
N THR A 3 -22.87 23.12 15.09
CA THR A 3 -21.61 23.40 15.79
C THR A 3 -21.79 22.93 17.22
N VAL A 4 -20.79 22.21 17.73
CA VAL A 4 -20.77 21.78 19.12
C VAL A 4 -20.44 23.00 19.97
N VAL A 5 -21.38 23.38 20.84
CA VAL A 5 -21.22 24.49 21.78
C VAL A 5 -21.41 23.92 23.18
N GLU A 6 -20.57 24.33 24.13
CA GLU A 6 -20.82 24.03 25.54
C GLU A 6 -21.80 25.05 26.12
N ILE A 7 -22.92 24.55 26.65
CA ILE A 7 -23.90 25.35 27.39
C ILE A 7 -24.07 24.66 28.75
N ASN A 8 -23.81 25.39 29.85
CA ASN A 8 -23.91 24.90 31.23
C ASN A 8 -23.16 23.57 31.46
N GLY A 9 -21.97 23.40 30.86
CA GLY A 9 -21.13 22.21 31.01
C GLY A 9 -21.55 20.99 30.17
N GLN A 10 -22.60 21.11 29.34
CA GLN A 10 -23.01 20.05 28.41
C GLN A 10 -22.72 20.45 26.96
N ARG A 11 -22.15 19.50 26.19
CA ARG A 11 -21.93 19.66 24.75
C ARG A 11 -23.23 19.47 24.00
N VAL A 12 -23.76 20.55 23.45
CA VAL A 12 -25.00 20.56 22.67
C VAL A 12 -24.73 20.94 21.23
N ASN A 13 -25.38 20.25 20.29
CA ASN A 13 -25.34 20.61 18.87
C ASN A 13 -26.33 21.74 18.60
N LYS A 14 -25.82 22.95 18.36
CA LYS A 14 -26.64 24.12 18.04
C LYS A 14 -26.44 24.52 16.59
N GLN A 15 -27.53 24.84 15.89
CA GLN A 15 -27.42 25.49 14.59
C GLN A 15 -27.07 26.96 14.79
N ILE A 16 -25.83 27.32 14.45
CA ILE A 16 -25.38 28.71 14.45
C ILE A 16 -25.32 29.21 13.00
N ALA A 17 -25.65 30.48 12.78
CA ALA A 17 -25.46 31.15 11.49
C ALA A 17 -23.99 31.08 11.05
N PHE A 18 -23.75 30.90 9.75
CA PHE A 18 -22.38 30.90 9.24
C PHE A 18 -21.78 32.30 9.34
N ASP A 19 -20.54 32.38 9.80
CA ASP A 19 -19.79 33.62 9.85
C ASP A 19 -19.50 34.12 8.43
N LYS A 20 -20.18 35.20 8.04
CA LYS A 20 -20.06 35.78 6.70
C LYS A 20 -18.66 36.32 6.41
N ALA A 21 -17.85 36.65 7.42
CA ALA A 21 -16.47 37.08 7.23
C ALA A 21 -15.60 35.96 6.61
N LYS A 22 -16.01 34.69 6.75
CA LYS A 22 -15.33 33.54 6.13
C LYS A 22 -15.73 33.32 4.67
N VAL A 23 -16.69 34.08 4.14
CA VAL A 23 -17.10 34.05 2.73
C VAL A 23 -16.34 35.13 1.96
N PHE A 24 -15.17 34.77 1.45
CA PHE A 24 -14.34 35.65 0.61
C PHE A 24 -13.90 34.93 -0.66
N LEU A 25 -13.46 35.68 -1.68
CA LEU A 25 -13.16 35.15 -3.02
C LEU A 25 -12.20 33.94 -2.99
N TYR A 26 -11.15 34.01 -2.18
CA TYR A 26 -10.18 32.92 -2.09
C TYR A 26 -10.75 31.68 -1.38
N ALA A 27 -11.72 31.81 -0.47
CA ALA A 27 -12.40 30.66 0.14
C ALA A 27 -13.21 29.85 -0.90
N TYR A 28 -13.77 30.49 -1.92
CA TYR A 28 -14.44 29.78 -3.02
C TYR A 28 -13.48 28.89 -3.79
N ARG A 29 -12.26 29.37 -4.05
CA ARG A 29 -11.21 28.59 -4.72
C ARG A 29 -10.83 27.34 -3.92
N HIS A 30 -10.67 27.46 -2.61
CA HIS A 30 -10.41 26.31 -1.72
C HIS A 30 -11.60 25.35 -1.67
N THR A 31 -12.83 25.88 -1.64
CA THR A 31 -14.06 25.07 -1.63
C THR A 31 -14.25 24.29 -2.93
N PHE A 32 -13.97 24.93 -4.08
CA PHE A 32 -13.94 24.27 -5.39
C PHE A 32 -12.94 23.11 -5.38
N ALA A 33 -11.71 23.37 -4.95
CA ALA A 33 -10.66 22.36 -4.92
C ALA A 33 -11.00 21.18 -3.99
N GLN A 34 -11.48 21.47 -2.78
CA GLN A 34 -11.86 20.44 -1.80
C GLN A 34 -13.00 19.56 -2.32
N ARG A 35 -14.04 20.16 -2.92
CA ARG A 35 -15.15 19.39 -3.52
C ARG A 35 -14.69 18.44 -4.62
N HIS A 36 -13.76 18.87 -5.47
CA HIS A 36 -13.23 18.02 -6.54
C HIS A 36 -12.32 16.91 -5.99
N ALA A 37 -11.50 17.22 -4.99
CA ALA A 37 -10.70 16.21 -4.29
C ALA A 37 -11.60 15.15 -3.61
N ASP A 38 -12.67 15.58 -2.93
CA ASP A 38 -13.64 14.71 -2.26
C ASP A 38 -14.44 13.86 -3.26
N ALA A 39 -14.70 14.40 -4.46
CA ALA A 39 -15.31 13.67 -5.58
C ALA A 39 -14.35 12.67 -6.25
N GLY A 40 -13.08 12.59 -5.82
CA GLY A 40 -12.11 11.62 -6.32
C GLY A 40 -11.36 12.04 -7.59
N VAL A 41 -11.40 13.31 -7.98
CA VAL A 41 -10.59 13.83 -9.09
C VAL A 41 -9.11 13.59 -8.80
N ALA A 42 -8.33 13.19 -9.80
CA ALA A 42 -6.92 12.90 -9.61
C ALA A 42 -6.09 14.19 -9.32
N PRO A 43 -5.05 14.14 -8.46
CA PRO A 43 -4.31 15.34 -8.05
C PRO A 43 -3.64 16.11 -9.19
N ASP A 44 -3.18 15.43 -10.22
CA ASP A 44 -2.60 15.98 -11.44
C ASP A 44 -3.65 16.73 -12.28
N VAL A 45 -4.86 16.19 -12.39
CA VAL A 45 -6.00 16.86 -13.05
C VAL A 45 -6.42 18.10 -12.27
N LEU A 46 -6.59 17.98 -10.95
CA LEU A 46 -6.95 19.13 -10.11
C LEU A 46 -5.87 20.21 -10.13
N LYS A 47 -4.58 19.85 -10.23
CA LYS A 47 -3.47 20.80 -10.41
C LYS A 47 -3.65 21.63 -11.67
N VAL A 48 -4.05 21.02 -12.79
CA VAL A 48 -4.31 21.74 -14.05
C VAL A 48 -5.53 22.64 -13.92
N LEU A 49 -6.65 22.13 -13.37
CA LEU A 49 -7.87 22.93 -13.15
C LEU A 49 -7.63 24.13 -12.23
N MET A 50 -6.75 23.97 -11.25
CA MET A 50 -6.35 25.02 -10.32
C MET A 50 -5.24 25.90 -10.88
N ASP A 51 -4.66 25.60 -12.04
CA ASP A 51 -3.47 26.30 -12.55
C ASP A 51 -2.33 26.39 -11.52
N HIS A 52 -2.08 25.28 -10.82
CA HIS A 52 -0.95 25.17 -9.91
C HIS A 52 0.30 24.74 -10.68
N ARG A 53 1.42 25.41 -10.41
CA ARG A 53 2.72 25.07 -10.99
C ARG A 53 3.29 23.78 -10.40
N GLN A 54 3.16 23.61 -9.10
CA GLN A 54 3.68 22.46 -8.35
C GLN A 54 2.54 21.55 -7.87
N LEU A 55 2.75 20.24 -7.97
CA LEU A 55 1.76 19.26 -7.51
C LEU A 55 1.55 19.33 -5.99
N ASP A 56 2.61 19.63 -5.24
CA ASP A 56 2.58 19.76 -3.77
C ASP A 56 1.53 20.79 -3.28
N THR A 57 1.34 21.87 -4.03
CA THR A 57 0.31 22.88 -3.71
C THR A 57 -1.11 22.30 -3.76
N THR A 58 -1.39 21.45 -4.76
CA THR A 58 -2.68 20.76 -4.91
C THR A 58 -2.82 19.61 -3.93
N GLN A 59 -1.71 18.95 -3.57
CA GLN A 59 -1.69 17.80 -2.66
C GLN A 59 -2.34 18.12 -1.31
N ARG A 60 -2.32 19.39 -0.87
CA ARG A 60 -2.96 19.87 0.37
C ARG A 60 -4.45 19.57 0.49
N TYR A 61 -5.17 19.48 -0.63
CA TYR A 61 -6.61 19.12 -0.63
C TYR A 61 -6.85 17.63 -0.49
N TYR A 62 -5.82 16.81 -0.69
CA TYR A 62 -5.89 15.37 -0.57
C TYR A 62 -5.31 14.95 0.76
N ARG A 63 -6.13 14.32 1.58
CA ARG A 63 -5.59 13.41 2.60
C ARG A 63 -5.33 12.09 1.91
N VAL A 64 -4.12 11.55 2.04
CA VAL A 64 -3.87 10.14 1.69
C VAL A 64 -4.66 9.32 2.69
N GLY A 65 -5.94 9.09 2.37
CA GLY A 65 -6.80 8.25 3.17
C GLY A 65 -6.25 6.83 3.18
N GLU A 66 -6.40 6.15 4.31
CA GLU A 66 -6.10 4.74 4.45
C GLU A 66 -6.63 3.92 3.26
N LYS A 67 -7.81 4.29 2.75
CA LYS A 67 -8.44 3.71 1.56
C LYS A 67 -7.56 3.74 0.30
N ARG A 68 -6.89 4.87 -0.01
CA ARG A 68 -6.07 4.98 -1.24
C ARG A 68 -4.74 4.23 -1.10
N ARG A 69 -4.16 4.25 0.10
CA ARG A 69 -3.00 3.40 0.43
C ARG A 69 -3.37 1.92 0.34
N ARG A 70 -4.55 1.55 0.83
CA ARG A 70 -5.10 0.19 0.81
C ARG A 70 -5.37 -0.29 -0.60
N GLU A 71 -6.06 0.50 -1.43
CA GLU A 71 -6.28 0.16 -2.85
C GLU A 71 -4.97 -0.05 -3.63
N ALA A 72 -3.91 0.71 -3.31
CA ALA A 72 -2.60 0.52 -3.91
C ALA A 72 -1.95 -0.80 -3.47
N VAL A 73 -1.98 -1.10 -2.16
CA VAL A 73 -1.46 -2.35 -1.61
C VAL A 73 -2.25 -3.55 -2.16
N ASP A 74 -3.57 -3.49 -2.18
CA ASP A 74 -4.45 -4.55 -2.68
C ASP A 74 -4.14 -4.94 -4.13
N ARG A 75 -3.81 -3.95 -4.99
CA ARG A 75 -3.42 -4.21 -6.39
C ARG A 75 -2.13 -5.01 -6.48
N VAL A 76 -1.14 -4.73 -5.63
CA VAL A 76 0.13 -5.45 -5.59
C VAL A 76 -0.06 -6.82 -4.95
N THR A 77 -0.81 -6.92 -3.85
CA THR A 77 -1.11 -8.18 -3.17
C THR A 77 -1.93 -9.14 -4.05
N ALA A 78 -2.80 -8.62 -4.92
CA ALA A 78 -3.52 -9.43 -5.91
C ALA A 78 -2.58 -10.15 -6.90
N MET A 79 -1.34 -9.68 -7.04
CA MET A 79 -0.29 -10.29 -7.86
C MET A 79 0.76 -11.02 -7.02
N GLN A 80 0.38 -11.60 -5.87
CA GLN A 80 1.25 -12.47 -5.08
C GLN A 80 1.28 -13.91 -5.60
N PHE A 81 2.48 -14.48 -5.59
CA PHE A 81 2.80 -15.84 -6.02
C PHE A 81 3.43 -16.64 -4.87
N ASP A 82 3.21 -17.95 -4.86
CA ASP A 82 3.97 -18.87 -4.02
C ASP A 82 5.27 -19.32 -4.71
N ARG A 83 6.06 -20.14 -4.02
CA ARG A 83 7.32 -20.71 -4.54
C ARG A 83 7.19 -21.48 -5.86
N HIS A 84 5.98 -21.89 -6.25
CA HIS A 84 5.71 -22.62 -7.48
C HIS A 84 5.23 -21.72 -8.61
N GLY A 85 5.18 -20.40 -8.39
CA GLY A 85 4.60 -19.46 -9.35
C GLY A 85 3.08 -19.52 -9.43
N LYS A 86 2.42 -20.19 -8.47
CA LYS A 86 0.96 -20.21 -8.41
C LYS A 86 0.46 -18.96 -7.71
N ARG A 87 -0.52 -18.29 -8.32
CA ARG A 87 -1.21 -17.16 -7.69
C ARG A 87 -1.89 -17.64 -6.41
N VAL A 88 -1.60 -16.96 -5.32
CA VAL A 88 -2.10 -17.33 -3.99
C VAL A 88 -3.47 -16.72 -3.72
N TRP A 89 -3.91 -15.78 -4.57
CA TRP A 89 -5.20 -15.12 -4.40
C TRP A 89 -6.37 -16.04 -4.80
N ARG A 90 -7.04 -16.61 -3.78
CA ARG A 90 -8.40 -17.16 -3.88
C ARG A 90 -9.40 -16.10 -3.38
N GLN A 91 -10.61 -16.12 -3.95
CA GLN A 91 -11.74 -15.24 -3.69
C GLN A 91 -11.93 -14.90 -2.19
N ALA A 92 -11.36 -13.79 -1.73
CA ALA A 92 -11.69 -13.19 -0.44
C ALA A 92 -11.91 -11.69 -0.65
N LYS A 93 -12.85 -11.35 -1.52
CA LYS A 93 -13.26 -9.96 -1.74
C LYS A 93 -14.15 -9.43 -0.61
N ASN A 94 -14.58 -10.30 0.32
CA ASN A 94 -15.67 -10.03 1.26
C ASN A 94 -15.34 -10.29 2.75
N LEU A 95 -14.13 -10.70 3.13
CA LEU A 95 -13.78 -10.96 4.53
C LEU A 95 -12.74 -9.96 5.05
N LEU A 96 -13.30 -8.85 5.54
CA LEU A 96 -12.89 -8.06 6.71
C LEU A 96 -11.55 -7.31 6.68
N ASP A 97 -11.64 -6.03 7.06
CA ASP A 97 -10.51 -5.16 7.43
C ASP A 97 -9.54 -5.82 8.43
N ASP A 98 -10.02 -6.77 9.24
CA ASP A 98 -9.23 -7.59 10.16
C ASP A 98 -8.24 -8.54 9.45
N GLU A 99 -8.57 -9.07 8.27
CA GLU A 99 -7.67 -9.97 7.54
C GLU A 99 -6.52 -9.20 6.88
N HIS A 100 -6.75 -7.94 6.50
CA HIS A 100 -5.68 -7.03 6.04
C HIS A 100 -4.77 -6.57 7.17
N ALA A 101 -5.31 -6.28 8.36
CA ALA A 101 -4.50 -6.03 9.55
C ALA A 101 -3.69 -7.28 9.93
N ARG A 102 -4.29 -8.47 9.85
CA ARG A 102 -3.60 -9.76 10.07
C ARG A 102 -2.56 -10.08 9.00
N ARG A 103 -2.72 -9.64 7.74
CA ARG A 103 -1.67 -9.75 6.71
C ARG A 103 -0.48 -8.86 7.01
N ALA A 104 -0.72 -7.61 7.37
CA ALA A 104 0.35 -6.66 7.72
C ALA A 104 1.12 -7.07 8.98
N VAL A 105 0.45 -7.77 9.92
CA VAL A 105 1.06 -8.30 11.15
C VAL A 105 1.60 -9.74 10.98
N GLY A 106 1.11 -10.48 9.99
CA GLY A 106 1.40 -11.90 9.74
C GLY A 106 2.48 -12.16 8.68
N GLU A 107 3.18 -11.10 8.25
CA GLU A 107 4.22 -11.15 7.22
C GLU A 107 5.48 -10.46 7.70
N VAL A 108 6.65 -11.04 7.39
CA VAL A 108 7.95 -10.41 7.63
C VAL A 108 8.78 -10.39 6.35
N GLN A 109 9.49 -9.29 6.11
CA GLN A 109 10.34 -9.10 4.94
C GLN A 109 11.48 -10.11 4.92
N VAL A 110 11.71 -10.72 3.76
CA VAL A 110 12.83 -11.62 3.48
C VAL A 110 13.38 -11.32 2.09
N PRO A 111 14.56 -11.82 1.70
CA PRO A 111 15.06 -11.62 0.35
C PRO A 111 14.04 -12.05 -0.72
N TYR A 112 13.80 -11.15 -1.67
CA TYR A 112 12.88 -11.34 -2.81
C TYR A 112 11.39 -11.53 -2.47
N GLY A 113 10.95 -11.24 -1.23
CA GLY A 113 9.55 -11.36 -0.87
C GLY A 113 9.28 -11.32 0.64
N VAL A 114 8.27 -12.08 1.07
CA VAL A 114 7.80 -12.11 2.47
C VAL A 114 7.68 -13.55 2.99
N CYS A 115 7.86 -13.71 4.30
CA CYS A 115 7.64 -14.95 5.02
C CYS A 115 6.35 -14.86 5.86
N ARG A 116 5.54 -15.92 5.83
CA ARG A 116 4.26 -16.05 6.58
C ARG A 116 4.27 -17.10 7.67
N GLU A 117 5.45 -17.56 8.08
CA GLU A 117 5.55 -18.54 9.15
C GLU A 117 5.33 -17.86 10.51
N PRO A 118 4.27 -18.20 11.28
CA PRO A 118 3.88 -17.44 12.47
C PRO A 118 5.00 -17.27 13.49
N THR A 119 5.78 -18.33 13.75
CA THR A 119 6.91 -18.27 14.70
C THR A 119 8.00 -17.32 14.20
N ASN A 120 8.36 -17.42 12.92
CA ASN A 120 9.38 -16.56 12.34
C ASN A 120 8.91 -15.10 12.23
N VAL A 121 7.62 -14.87 11.96
CA VAL A 121 7.01 -13.54 11.93
C VAL A 121 7.03 -12.91 13.32
N ALA A 122 6.63 -13.66 14.36
CA ALA A 122 6.68 -13.21 15.75
C ALA A 122 8.11 -12.86 16.19
N ALA A 123 9.11 -13.57 15.66
CA ALA A 123 10.52 -13.29 15.89
C ALA A 123 11.14 -12.24 14.95
N GLY A 124 10.34 -11.51 14.16
CA GLY A 124 10.85 -10.46 13.26
C GLY A 124 11.75 -10.99 12.14
N GLY A 125 11.61 -12.25 11.74
CA GLY A 125 12.38 -12.88 10.66
C GLY A 125 13.70 -13.51 11.09
N HIS A 126 13.97 -13.55 12.40
CA HIS A 126 15.25 -14.02 12.95
C HIS A 126 15.25 -15.50 13.37
N ASP A 127 14.10 -16.17 13.41
CA ASP A 127 13.95 -17.54 13.95
C ASP A 127 13.77 -18.61 12.85
N CYS A 128 14.08 -18.27 11.59
CA CYS A 128 13.94 -19.22 10.50
C CYS A 128 15.00 -20.34 10.61
N PRO A 129 14.60 -21.62 10.70
CA PRO A 129 15.54 -22.74 10.86
C PRO A 129 16.38 -23.00 9.60
N VAL A 130 15.96 -22.48 8.45
CA VAL A 130 16.61 -22.65 7.14
C VAL A 130 16.92 -21.31 6.50
N ARG A 131 17.64 -20.46 7.26
CA ARG A 131 18.05 -19.11 6.84
C ARG A 131 18.60 -19.12 5.40
N PHE A 132 18.19 -18.12 4.61
CA PHE A 132 18.57 -17.92 3.20
C PHE A 132 18.02 -18.94 2.18
N ARG A 133 17.11 -19.85 2.55
CA ARG A 133 16.44 -20.77 1.60
C ARG A 133 14.99 -20.38 1.27
N CYS A 134 14.67 -19.09 1.31
CA CYS A 134 13.29 -18.59 1.20
C CYS A 134 12.60 -19.03 -0.10
N LEU A 135 13.29 -18.95 -1.25
CA LEU A 135 12.72 -19.34 -2.55
C LEU A 135 12.28 -20.82 -2.63
N GLY A 136 12.82 -21.70 -1.77
CA GLY A 136 12.40 -23.10 -1.67
C GLY A 136 11.34 -23.37 -0.59
N CYS A 137 11.03 -22.38 0.25
CA CYS A 137 10.19 -22.54 1.43
C CYS A 137 8.69 -22.42 1.11
N SER A 138 7.86 -23.28 1.71
CA SER A 138 6.39 -23.24 1.58
C SER A 138 5.75 -21.95 2.11
N HIS A 139 6.40 -21.29 3.07
CA HIS A 139 5.91 -20.07 3.71
C HIS A 139 6.28 -18.79 2.96
N PHE A 140 7.13 -18.90 1.93
CA PHE A 140 7.57 -17.78 1.13
C PHE A 140 6.50 -17.32 0.14
N ARG A 141 6.34 -16.01 0.02
CA ARG A 141 5.50 -15.35 -0.99
C ARG A 141 6.30 -14.24 -1.64
N THR A 142 6.08 -14.03 -2.92
CA THR A 142 6.67 -12.91 -3.68
C THR A 142 5.59 -12.22 -4.51
N ASP A 143 5.89 -11.06 -5.05
CA ASP A 143 5.01 -10.29 -5.92
C ASP A 143 5.80 -9.71 -7.10
N VAL A 144 5.07 -9.12 -8.04
CA VAL A 144 5.63 -8.59 -9.30
C VAL A 144 6.71 -7.52 -9.10
N SER A 145 6.76 -6.87 -7.94
CA SER A 145 7.79 -5.86 -7.64
C SER A 145 9.19 -6.46 -7.58
N TYR A 146 9.31 -7.76 -7.26
CA TYR A 146 10.59 -8.48 -7.18
C TYR A 146 10.98 -9.19 -8.47
N LEU A 147 10.17 -9.10 -9.54
CA LEU A 147 10.42 -9.84 -10.79
C LEU A 147 11.82 -9.53 -11.39
N PRO A 148 12.27 -8.26 -11.51
CA PRO A 148 13.60 -7.97 -12.05
C PRO A 148 14.73 -8.61 -11.23
N ASP A 149 14.62 -8.58 -9.91
CA ASP A 149 15.61 -9.16 -9.00
C ASP A 149 15.63 -10.70 -9.09
N LEU A 150 14.45 -11.32 -9.24
CA LEU A 150 14.30 -12.75 -9.42
C LEU A 150 14.87 -13.23 -10.76
N GLU A 151 14.67 -12.46 -11.84
CA GLU A 151 15.25 -12.73 -13.16
C GLU A 151 16.78 -12.65 -13.12
N ALA A 152 17.33 -11.62 -12.46
CA ALA A 152 18.76 -11.49 -12.26
C ALA A 152 19.34 -12.68 -11.46
N TYR A 153 18.68 -13.06 -10.37
CA TYR A 153 19.07 -14.21 -9.56
C TYR A 153 19.02 -15.53 -10.34
N LEU A 154 17.99 -15.73 -11.18
CA LEU A 154 17.90 -16.89 -12.06
C LEU A 154 19.06 -16.92 -13.07
N ALA A 155 19.40 -15.77 -13.66
CA ALA A 155 20.52 -15.68 -14.59
C ALA A 155 21.85 -16.04 -13.92
N ASP A 156 22.07 -15.62 -12.66
CA ASP A 156 23.24 -16.04 -11.87
C ASP A 156 23.28 -17.55 -11.63
N LEU A 157 22.15 -18.15 -11.24
CA LEU A 157 22.05 -19.60 -11.03
C LEU A 157 22.35 -20.40 -12.30
N LEU A 158 21.85 -19.94 -13.45
CA LEU A 158 22.11 -20.59 -14.75
C LEU A 158 23.57 -20.45 -15.17
N ARG A 159 24.19 -19.29 -14.97
CA ARG A 159 25.63 -19.09 -15.20
C ARG A 159 26.47 -20.05 -14.35
N ASN A 160 26.20 -20.11 -13.05
CA ASN A 160 26.91 -21.00 -12.13
C ASN A 160 26.74 -22.47 -12.49
N ARG A 161 25.54 -22.87 -12.93
CA ARG A 161 25.30 -24.24 -13.42
C ARG A 161 26.15 -24.55 -14.65
N ALA A 162 26.20 -23.65 -15.63
CA ALA A 162 27.00 -23.86 -16.84
C ALA A 162 28.50 -23.99 -16.52
N LEU A 163 29.02 -23.18 -15.59
CA LEU A 163 30.41 -23.27 -15.13
C LEU A 163 30.72 -24.59 -14.41
N ASN A 164 29.79 -25.08 -13.58
CA ASN A 164 29.96 -26.31 -12.81
C ASN A 164 29.80 -27.59 -13.66
N GLN A 165 29.25 -27.47 -14.87
CA GLN A 165 29.07 -28.57 -15.83
C GLN A 165 30.16 -28.53 -16.92
N GLY A 166 31.44 -28.37 -16.53
CA GLY A 166 32.59 -28.25 -17.45
C GLY A 166 32.57 -29.21 -18.65
N PRO A 167 33.30 -28.91 -19.74
CA PRO A 167 33.16 -29.58 -21.03
C PRO A 167 33.17 -31.11 -20.86
N MET A 168 32.19 -31.79 -21.47
CA MET A 168 32.14 -33.26 -21.47
C MET A 168 33.49 -33.81 -21.94
N PRO A 169 34.05 -34.83 -21.26
CA PRO A 169 35.24 -35.51 -21.77
C PRO A 169 34.92 -36.08 -23.16
N ALA A 170 35.86 -35.87 -24.09
CA ALA A 170 35.80 -36.31 -25.48
C ALA A 170 35.76 -37.84 -25.61
#